data_AF-A0A2N3AID5-F1
#
_entry.id   AF-A0A2N3AID5-F1
#
_cell.length_a   1.000
_cell.length_b   1.000
_cell.length_c   1.000
_cell.angle_alpha   90.00
_cell.angle_beta   90.00
_cell.angle_gamma   90.00
#
_symmetry.space_group_name_H-M   'P 1'
#
loop_
_entity.id
_entity.type
_entity.pdbx_description
1 polymer ?
#
loop_
_entity_poly.entity_id
_entity_poly.type
_entity_poly.pdbx_seq_one_letter_code
_entity_poly.pdbx_strand_id
1 'polypeptide(L)'
;MGEKIENNGEKKVSGPPPDWLDKWWEDKLADYFLIEADGAAEKPVKAPASHEPVIPLSTTDLVGVIGIDALGLSLQEENVFRSQIFSRLTGLNLGEKIGIEALSLLICHPEGLFKGAPPGCRRHLFINKVEDSKGLKMAEELTFEVLKICHRRISDIIIGAASQNEVVVELIKEEKTL
;
A
#
# COMPACT_ATOMS: atom_id res chain seq x y z
N MET A 1 21.27 -12.06 -11.53
CA MET A 1 20.76 -13.08 -12.49
C MET A 1 19.34 -13.39 -12.07
N GLY A 2 18.34 -12.84 -12.75
CA GLY A 2 16.93 -13.18 -12.51
C GLY A 2 16.53 -14.40 -13.33
N GLU A 3 15.72 -15.28 -12.76
CA GLU A 3 15.10 -16.38 -13.49
C GLU A 3 13.93 -15.85 -14.33
N LYS A 4 13.81 -16.34 -15.56
CA LYS A 4 12.69 -16.00 -16.44
C LYS A 4 11.49 -16.86 -16.07
N ILE A 5 10.38 -16.23 -15.72
CA ILE A 5 9.10 -16.93 -15.53
C ILE A 5 8.23 -16.58 -16.73
N GLU A 6 7.92 -17.57 -17.57
CA GLU A 6 6.98 -17.38 -18.69
C GLU A 6 5.55 -17.39 -18.18
N ASN A 7 4.82 -16.30 -18.41
CA ASN A 7 3.37 -16.28 -18.26
C ASN A 7 2.78 -15.35 -19.33
N ASN A 8 1.94 -15.90 -20.21
CA ASN A 8 1.19 -15.18 -21.27
C ASN A 8 2.00 -14.25 -22.19
N GLY A 9 3.12 -14.70 -22.76
CA GLY A 9 3.79 -14.00 -23.87
C GLY A 9 4.61 -12.76 -23.48
N GLU A 10 4.55 -12.31 -22.23
CA GLU A 10 5.42 -11.26 -21.69
C GLU A 10 6.59 -11.90 -20.93
N LYS A 11 7.83 -11.55 -21.32
CA LYS A 11 9.03 -11.96 -20.58
C LYS A 11 9.11 -11.14 -19.29
N LYS A 12 8.50 -11.64 -18.21
CA LYS A 12 8.72 -11.09 -16.87
C LYS A 12 10.10 -11.50 -16.38
N VAL A 13 10.90 -10.51 -15.99
CA VAL A 13 12.18 -10.72 -15.33
C VAL A 13 11.90 -10.78 -13.83
N SER A 14 12.37 -11.83 -13.15
CA SER A 14 12.27 -11.85 -11.70
C SER A 14 13.16 -10.77 -11.09
N GLY A 15 12.64 -10.05 -10.09
CA GLY A 15 13.46 -9.17 -9.26
C GLY A 15 14.54 -9.96 -8.48
N PRO A 16 15.56 -9.27 -7.95
CA PRO A 16 16.49 -9.88 -7.02
C PRO A 16 15.76 -10.35 -5.75
N PRO A 17 16.21 -11.45 -5.11
CA PRO A 17 15.65 -11.86 -3.83
C PRO A 17 15.99 -10.85 -2.71
N PRO A 18 15.18 -10.77 -1.63
CA PRO A 18 15.34 -9.78 -0.56
C PRO A 18 16.70 -9.74 0.11
N ASP A 19 17.31 -10.90 0.30
CA ASP A 19 18.63 -11.06 0.92
C ASP A 19 19.74 -10.39 0.09
N TRP A 20 19.58 -10.31 -1.23
CA TRP A 20 20.50 -9.54 -2.07
C TRP A 20 20.34 -8.05 -1.86
N LEU A 21 19.09 -7.57 -1.73
CA LEU A 21 18.80 -6.15 -1.47
C LEU A 21 19.34 -5.74 -0.09
N ASP A 22 19.17 -6.60 0.92
CA ASP A 22 19.74 -6.42 2.26
C ASP A 22 21.27 -6.32 2.20
N LYS A 23 21.91 -7.22 1.46
CA LYS A 23 23.36 -7.18 1.26
C LYS A 23 23.83 -5.93 0.53
N TRP A 24 23.13 -5.50 -0.52
CA TRP A 24 23.49 -4.29 -1.27
C TRP A 24 23.35 -3.01 -0.45
N TRP A 25 22.38 -2.99 0.46
CA TRP A 25 22.22 -1.92 1.44
C TRP A 25 23.39 -1.90 2.43
N GLU A 26 23.75 -3.05 3.00
CA GLU A 26 24.89 -3.18 3.93
C GLU A 26 26.23 -2.80 3.27
N ASP A 27 26.44 -3.24 2.03
CA ASP A 27 27.63 -2.94 1.23
C ASP A 27 27.65 -1.47 0.72
N LYS A 28 26.60 -0.68 1.00
CA LYS A 28 26.45 0.74 0.62
C LYS A 28 26.65 0.99 -0.87
N LEU A 29 26.05 0.15 -1.72
CA LEU A 29 26.22 0.27 -3.17
C LEU A 29 25.56 1.52 -3.78
N ALA A 30 24.61 2.14 -3.07
CA ALA A 30 23.95 3.37 -3.45
C ALA A 30 23.48 4.14 -2.19
N ASP A 31 23.23 5.44 -2.35
CA ASP A 31 22.64 6.25 -1.28
C ASP A 31 21.17 5.87 -1.01
N TYR A 32 20.45 5.43 -2.05
CA TYR A 32 19.04 5.07 -1.99
C TYR A 32 18.73 3.87 -2.88
N PHE A 33 17.84 3.00 -2.41
CA PHE A 33 17.19 1.95 -3.19
C PHE A 33 15.69 2.21 -3.23
N LEU A 34 15.13 2.34 -4.42
CA LEU A 34 13.68 2.40 -4.63
C LEU A 34 13.22 1.07 -5.19
N ILE A 35 12.36 0.38 -4.45
CA ILE A 35 11.92 -0.97 -4.77
C ILE A 35 10.40 -0.97 -4.90
N GLU A 36 9.90 -1.40 -6.06
CA GLU A 36 8.50 -1.75 -6.24
C GLU A 36 8.33 -3.22 -5.80
N ALA A 37 7.65 -3.43 -4.66
CA ALA A 37 7.53 -4.76 -4.07
C ALA A 37 6.45 -5.62 -4.74
N ASP A 38 5.28 -5.04 -5.03
CA ASP A 38 4.17 -5.74 -5.65
C ASP A 38 3.22 -4.82 -6.44
N GLY A 39 2.64 -5.38 -7.51
CA GLY A 39 1.66 -4.70 -8.34
C GLY A 39 0.21 -5.03 -7.95
N ALA A 40 -0.72 -4.12 -8.21
CA ALA A 40 -2.16 -4.34 -8.04
C ALA A 40 -2.89 -4.71 -9.35
N ALA A 41 -2.16 -4.95 -10.45
CA ALA A 41 -2.71 -5.07 -11.80
C ALA A 41 -3.61 -3.86 -12.17
N GLU A 42 -3.11 -2.65 -11.88
CA GLU A 42 -3.79 -1.36 -12.11
C GLU A 42 -5.09 -1.13 -11.31
N LYS A 43 -5.47 -2.08 -10.45
CA LYS A 43 -6.63 -1.94 -9.57
C LYS A 43 -6.32 -0.96 -8.43
N PRO A 44 -7.31 -0.17 -7.97
CA PRO A 44 -7.10 0.88 -6.97
C PRO A 44 -6.70 0.35 -5.59
N VAL A 45 -7.02 -0.91 -5.27
CA VAL A 45 -6.65 -1.52 -3.99
C VAL A 45 -6.36 -3.01 -4.15
N LYS A 46 -5.47 -3.53 -3.30
CA LYS A 46 -5.11 -4.94 -3.25
C LYS A 46 -5.03 -5.46 -1.82
N ALA A 47 -5.35 -6.74 -1.64
CA ALA A 47 -5.05 -7.47 -0.42
C ALA A 47 -3.84 -8.39 -0.64
N PRO A 48 -2.76 -8.28 0.16
CA PRO A 48 -1.59 -9.14 -0.01
C PRO A 48 -1.89 -10.63 0.20
N ALA A 49 -1.28 -11.50 -0.61
CA ALA A 49 -1.35 -12.95 -0.42
C ALA A 49 -0.38 -13.41 0.68
N SER A 50 -0.33 -14.72 0.94
CA SER A 50 0.61 -15.28 1.93
C SER A 50 2.07 -14.98 1.61
N HIS A 51 2.44 -14.99 0.33
CA HIS A 51 3.81 -14.80 -0.18
C HIS A 51 4.13 -13.35 -0.61
N GLU A 52 3.20 -12.41 -0.42
CA GLU A 52 3.37 -10.99 -0.78
C GLU A 52 3.12 -10.09 0.44
N PRO A 53 3.64 -8.84 0.43
CA PRO A 53 4.74 -8.36 -0.43
C PRO A 53 6.08 -9.03 -0.07
N VAL A 54 7.01 -9.00 -1.00
CA VAL A 54 8.40 -9.41 -0.77
C VAL A 54 9.19 -8.16 -0.34
N ILE A 55 9.42 -7.99 0.96
CA ILE A 55 10.06 -6.79 1.55
C ILE A 55 11.44 -7.15 2.15
N PRO A 56 12.53 -6.47 1.77
CA PRO A 56 13.85 -6.62 2.41
C PRO A 56 13.85 -6.18 3.88
N LEU A 57 14.61 -6.87 4.73
CA LEU A 57 14.72 -6.54 6.16
C LEU A 57 15.36 -5.17 6.40
N SER A 58 16.21 -4.72 5.48
CA SER A 58 16.88 -3.42 5.45
C SER A 58 15.95 -2.24 5.13
N THR A 59 14.68 -2.48 4.81
CA THR A 59 13.73 -1.43 4.39
C THR A 59 13.52 -0.41 5.50
N THR A 60 13.94 0.84 5.27
CA THR A 60 13.79 1.94 6.24
C THR A 60 12.42 2.60 6.18
N ASP A 61 11.83 2.66 4.98
CA ASP A 61 10.59 3.35 4.67
C ASP A 61 9.75 2.46 3.74
N LEU A 62 8.52 2.17 4.14
CA LEU A 62 7.55 1.38 3.38
C LEU A 62 6.35 2.26 3.05
N VAL A 63 6.07 2.42 1.75
CA VAL A 63 4.92 3.18 1.27
C VAL A 63 3.80 2.23 0.86
N GLY A 64 2.71 2.24 1.61
CA GLY A 64 1.47 1.54 1.26
C GLY A 64 0.58 2.45 0.44
N VAL A 65 0.26 2.05 -0.79
CA VAL A 65 -0.53 2.88 -1.71
C VAL A 65 -1.94 2.33 -1.85
N ILE A 66 -2.93 3.21 -1.73
CA ILE A 66 -4.33 2.94 -2.08
C ILE A 66 -4.89 4.06 -2.96
N GLY A 67 -5.76 3.72 -3.90
CA GLY A 67 -6.52 4.71 -4.67
C GLY A 67 -7.81 5.09 -3.94
N ILE A 68 -8.08 6.39 -3.79
CA ILE A 68 -9.34 6.86 -3.19
C ILE A 68 -10.56 6.45 -4.02
N ASP A 69 -10.36 6.21 -5.32
CA ASP A 69 -11.34 5.71 -6.27
C ASP A 69 -11.78 4.27 -5.99
N ALA A 70 -11.16 3.55 -5.04
CA ALA A 70 -11.68 2.28 -4.53
C ALA A 70 -13.01 2.46 -3.77
N LEU A 71 -13.22 3.61 -3.12
CA LEU A 71 -14.43 3.85 -2.33
C LEU A 71 -15.67 3.93 -3.22
N GLY A 72 -16.70 3.18 -2.84
CA GLY A 72 -17.95 3.06 -3.57
C GLY A 72 -17.94 2.02 -4.70
N LEU A 73 -16.78 1.46 -5.07
CA LEU A 73 -16.71 0.30 -5.97
C LEU A 73 -17.19 -0.96 -5.24
N SER A 74 -17.71 -1.93 -5.99
CA SER A 74 -18.04 -3.24 -5.44
C SER A 74 -16.77 -4.06 -5.16
N LEU A 75 -16.79 -4.83 -4.08
CA LEU A 75 -15.75 -5.80 -3.76
C LEU A 75 -15.83 -7.01 -4.69
N GLN A 76 -15.10 -6.95 -5.78
CA GLN A 76 -15.02 -7.99 -6.80
C GLN A 76 -13.68 -7.91 -7.51
N GLU A 77 -13.30 -8.98 -8.21
CA GLU A 77 -11.95 -9.10 -8.77
C GLU A 77 -11.66 -8.05 -9.84
N GLU A 78 -12.67 -7.50 -10.51
CA GLU A 78 -12.51 -6.42 -11.49
C GLU A 78 -12.01 -5.12 -10.82
N ASN A 79 -12.37 -4.88 -9.56
CA ASN A 79 -12.08 -3.64 -8.83
C ASN A 79 -11.00 -3.80 -7.75
N VAL A 80 -10.82 -5.02 -7.23
CA VAL A 80 -9.91 -5.30 -6.11
C VAL A 80 -9.02 -6.45 -6.48
N PHE A 81 -7.70 -6.27 -6.34
CA PHE A 81 -6.77 -7.35 -6.56
C PHE A 81 -6.83 -8.32 -5.39
N ARG A 82 -7.23 -9.56 -5.65
CA ARG A 82 -7.47 -10.62 -4.66
C ARG A 82 -8.63 -10.27 -3.72
N SER A 83 -9.77 -9.99 -4.33
CA SER A 83 -11.03 -9.64 -3.67
C SER A 83 -11.45 -10.62 -2.55
N GLN A 84 -11.18 -11.91 -2.70
CA GLN A 84 -11.49 -12.90 -1.66
C GLN A 84 -10.62 -12.73 -0.41
N ILE A 85 -9.35 -12.32 -0.57
CA ILE A 85 -8.49 -12.05 0.58
C ILE A 85 -8.99 -10.78 1.27
N PHE A 86 -9.25 -9.72 0.52
CA PHE A 86 -9.83 -8.48 1.05
C PHE A 86 -11.09 -8.78 1.87
N SER A 87 -12.03 -9.56 1.32
CA SER A 87 -13.27 -9.95 2.01
C SER A 87 -12.98 -10.62 3.36
N ARG A 88 -12.04 -11.57 3.40
CA ARG A 88 -11.66 -12.25 4.65
C ARG A 88 -11.02 -11.33 5.68
N LEU A 89 -10.21 -10.36 5.25
CA LEU A 89 -9.50 -9.45 6.15
C LEU A 89 -10.43 -8.37 6.74
N THR A 90 -11.44 -7.97 5.98
CA THR A 90 -12.31 -6.83 6.32
C THR A 90 -13.70 -7.23 6.79
N GLY A 91 -14.12 -8.45 6.49
CA GLY A 91 -15.49 -8.93 6.72
C GLY A 91 -16.51 -8.45 5.69
N LEU A 92 -16.12 -7.62 4.72
CA LEU A 92 -17.00 -7.14 3.66
C LEU A 92 -17.35 -8.27 2.69
N ASN A 93 -18.63 -8.45 2.34
CA ASN A 93 -19.02 -9.52 1.43
C ASN A 93 -18.67 -9.17 -0.01
N LEU A 94 -18.40 -10.19 -0.83
CA LEU A 94 -18.22 -9.99 -2.27
C LEU A 94 -19.48 -9.34 -2.88
N GLY A 95 -19.27 -8.37 -3.77
CA GLY A 95 -20.31 -7.57 -4.41
C GLY A 95 -20.78 -6.35 -3.60
N GLU A 96 -20.50 -6.28 -2.30
CA GLU A 96 -20.82 -5.09 -1.49
C GLU A 96 -19.90 -3.91 -1.80
N LYS A 97 -20.38 -2.69 -1.56
CA LYS A 97 -19.60 -1.48 -1.80
C LYS A 97 -18.51 -1.32 -0.75
N ILE A 98 -17.30 -0.99 -1.20
CA ILE A 98 -16.17 -0.67 -0.35
C ILE A 98 -16.43 0.70 0.29
N GLY A 99 -16.65 0.69 1.60
CA GLY A 99 -16.73 1.90 2.42
C GLY A 99 -15.43 2.22 3.14
N ILE A 100 -15.42 3.35 3.85
CA ILE A 100 -14.28 3.79 4.66
C ILE A 100 -13.90 2.75 5.71
N GLU A 101 -14.89 2.15 6.39
CA GLU A 101 -14.66 1.12 7.41
C GLU A 101 -13.90 -0.10 6.85
N ALA A 102 -14.36 -0.67 5.74
CA ALA A 102 -13.69 -1.82 5.14
C ALA A 102 -12.26 -1.47 4.69
N LEU A 103 -12.08 -0.29 4.11
CA LEU A 103 -10.77 0.15 3.62
C LEU A 103 -9.80 0.45 4.77
N SER A 104 -10.26 1.08 5.85
CA SER A 104 -9.45 1.35 7.04
C SER A 104 -9.07 0.05 7.77
N LEU A 105 -9.98 -0.93 7.82
CA LEU A 105 -9.68 -2.27 8.31
C LEU A 105 -8.57 -2.91 7.49
N LEU A 106 -8.64 -2.89 6.16
CA LEU A 106 -7.56 -3.42 5.31
C LEU A 106 -6.23 -2.70 5.58
N ILE A 107 -6.22 -1.37 5.65
CA ILE A 107 -5.01 -0.57 5.88
C ILE A 107 -4.35 -0.96 7.21
N CYS A 108 -5.14 -1.09 8.27
CA CYS A 108 -4.66 -1.35 9.62
C CYS A 108 -4.51 -2.84 9.96
N HIS A 109 -4.97 -3.77 9.11
CA HIS A 109 -4.87 -5.20 9.38
C HIS A 109 -3.40 -5.67 9.36
N PRO A 110 -2.95 -6.56 10.27
CA PRO A 110 -1.58 -7.09 10.25
C PRO A 110 -1.19 -7.77 8.92
N GLU A 111 -2.13 -8.50 8.33
CA GLU A 111 -2.02 -9.12 7.00
C GLU A 111 -2.52 -8.21 5.85
N GLY A 112 -2.73 -6.93 6.13
CA GLY A 112 -3.26 -5.93 5.22
C GLY A 112 -2.18 -5.13 4.51
N LEU A 113 -2.42 -3.83 4.30
CA LEU A 113 -1.58 -2.96 3.45
C LEU A 113 -0.09 -2.98 3.81
N PHE A 114 0.24 -3.05 5.10
CA PHE A 114 1.61 -3.03 5.60
C PHE A 114 2.11 -4.41 6.07
N LYS A 115 1.55 -5.49 5.53
CA LYS A 115 2.00 -6.84 5.80
C LYS A 115 3.50 -6.99 5.53
N GLY A 116 4.21 -7.63 6.45
CA GLY A 116 5.64 -7.92 6.29
C GLY A 116 6.56 -6.73 6.55
N ALA A 117 6.05 -5.58 6.99
CA ALA A 117 6.87 -4.42 7.33
C ALA A 117 7.92 -4.76 8.42
N PRO A 118 9.23 -4.57 8.17
CA PRO A 118 10.28 -4.88 9.14
C PRO A 118 10.17 -4.08 10.45
N PRO A 119 10.75 -4.59 11.56
CA PRO A 119 10.86 -3.82 12.79
C PRO A 119 11.61 -2.50 12.58
N GLY A 120 11.07 -1.40 13.11
CA GLY A 120 11.69 -0.08 13.01
C GLY A 120 11.50 0.63 11.66
N CYS A 121 10.93 -0.04 10.65
CA CYS A 121 10.56 0.58 9.37
C CYS A 121 9.45 1.62 9.57
N ARG A 122 9.61 2.80 8.97
CA ARG A 122 8.56 3.82 8.90
C ARG A 122 7.52 3.40 7.87
N ARG A 123 6.24 3.61 8.20
CA ARG A 123 5.11 3.22 7.36
C ARG A 123 4.38 4.46 6.89
N HIS A 124 4.37 4.67 5.58
CA HIS A 124 3.75 5.82 4.94
C HIS A 124 2.51 5.35 4.21
N LEU A 125 1.34 5.85 4.56
CA LEU A 125 0.12 5.62 3.79
C LEU A 125 0.01 6.69 2.72
N PHE A 126 -0.03 6.28 1.45
CA PHE A 126 -0.31 7.18 0.35
C PHE A 126 -1.72 6.93 -0.21
N ILE A 127 -2.60 7.91 0.01
CA ILE A 127 -3.95 7.96 -0.55
C ILE A 127 -3.87 8.68 -1.89
N ASN A 128 -3.78 7.89 -2.96
CA ASN A 128 -3.57 8.34 -4.33
C ASN A 128 -4.90 8.64 -5.04
N LYS A 129 -4.81 9.30 -6.21
CA LYS A 129 -5.92 9.68 -7.10
C LYS A 129 -6.92 10.66 -6.47
N VAL A 130 -6.45 11.49 -5.55
CA VAL A 130 -7.24 12.58 -4.96
C VAL A 130 -7.09 13.82 -5.85
N GLU A 131 -8.04 14.00 -6.76
CA GLU A 131 -7.96 15.01 -7.83
C GLU A 131 -8.96 16.16 -7.68
N ASP A 132 -9.95 16.01 -6.80
CA ASP A 132 -10.99 17.01 -6.59
C ASP A 132 -11.36 17.15 -5.10
N SER A 133 -12.17 18.16 -4.79
CA SER A 133 -12.64 18.44 -3.43
C SER A 133 -13.49 17.32 -2.80
N LYS A 134 -14.09 16.44 -3.61
CA LYS A 134 -14.87 15.31 -3.12
C LYS A 134 -13.93 14.18 -2.70
N GLY A 135 -12.92 13.88 -3.52
CA GLY A 135 -11.85 12.95 -3.20
C GLY A 135 -11.09 13.38 -1.95
N LEU A 136 -10.81 14.68 -1.79
CA LEU A 136 -10.13 15.20 -0.60
C LEU A 136 -10.93 14.92 0.67
N LYS A 137 -12.23 15.22 0.69
CA LYS A 137 -13.11 14.92 1.83
C LYS A 137 -13.13 13.43 2.16
N MET A 138 -13.22 12.57 1.14
CA MET A 138 -13.18 11.12 1.35
C MET A 138 -11.84 10.66 1.92
N ALA A 139 -10.73 11.26 1.49
CA ALA A 139 -9.39 10.96 1.99
C ALA A 139 -9.19 11.45 3.43
N GLU A 140 -9.72 12.62 3.80
CA GLU A 140 -9.74 13.13 5.17
C GLU A 140 -10.53 12.20 6.10
N GLU A 141 -11.73 11.78 5.68
CA GLU A 141 -12.57 10.84 6.44
C GLU A 141 -11.87 9.48 6.64
N LEU A 142 -11.25 8.95 5.58
CA LEU A 142 -10.47 7.71 5.67
C LEU A 142 -9.26 7.87 6.60
N THR A 143 -8.55 8.99 6.52
CA THR A 143 -7.41 9.31 7.38
C THR A 143 -7.84 9.30 8.85
N PHE A 144 -8.94 9.96 9.18
CA PHE A 144 -9.46 9.98 10.54
C PHE A 144 -9.77 8.57 11.06
N GLU A 145 -10.38 7.72 10.24
CA GLU A 145 -10.70 6.34 10.63
C GLU A 145 -9.45 5.48 10.82
N VAL A 146 -8.47 5.61 9.93
CA VAL A 146 -7.18 4.92 10.04
C VAL A 146 -6.44 5.32 11.32
N LEU A 147 -6.42 6.61 11.66
CA LEU A 147 -5.78 7.09 12.89
C LEU A 147 -6.46 6.53 14.15
N LYS A 148 -7.79 6.41 14.18
CA LYS A 148 -8.48 5.76 15.31
C LYS A 148 -8.04 4.31 15.50
N ILE A 149 -7.92 3.55 14.42
CA ILE A 149 -7.64 2.10 14.48
C ILE A 149 -6.15 1.83 14.72
N CYS A 150 -5.25 2.60 14.10
CA CYS A 150 -3.83 2.27 14.10
C CYS A 150 -2.84 3.45 14.11
N HIS A 151 -3.17 4.59 14.74
CA HIS A 151 -2.29 5.78 14.83
C HIS A 151 -0.82 5.46 15.08
N ARG A 152 -0.47 4.61 16.06
CA ARG A 152 0.95 4.31 16.40
C ARG A 152 1.69 3.47 15.37
N ARG A 153 1.00 2.93 14.37
CA ARG A 153 1.57 2.01 13.37
C ARG A 153 1.87 2.69 12.04
N ILE A 154 1.37 3.91 11.80
CA ILE A 154 1.58 4.67 10.57
C ILE A 154 2.37 5.93 10.93
N SER A 155 3.48 6.17 10.24
CA SER A 155 4.37 7.31 10.48
C SER A 155 3.82 8.58 9.86
N ASP A 156 3.33 8.47 8.62
CA ASP A 156 2.84 9.60 7.84
C ASP A 156 1.65 9.15 6.97
N ILE A 157 0.67 10.04 6.80
CA ILE A 157 -0.40 9.89 5.81
C ILE A 157 -0.25 11.01 4.79
N ILE A 158 -0.15 10.62 3.52
CA ILE A 158 0.08 11.47 2.36
C ILE A 158 -1.17 11.36 1.49
N ILE A 159 -1.79 12.49 1.18
CA ILE A 159 -2.94 12.58 0.28
C ILE A 159 -2.46 13.25 -1.01
N GLY A 160 -2.81 12.71 -2.19
CA GLY A 160 -2.50 13.36 -3.46
C GLY A 160 -2.83 12.54 -4.72
N ALA A 161 -2.29 12.97 -5.86
CA ALA A 161 -2.41 12.29 -7.14
C ALA A 161 -1.05 12.20 -7.85
N ALA A 162 -0.47 10.99 -7.92
CA ALA A 162 0.87 10.77 -8.46
C ALA A 162 1.01 11.07 -9.97
N SER A 163 -0.11 11.12 -10.70
CA SER A 163 -0.15 11.45 -12.14
C SER A 163 -0.11 12.95 -12.43
N GLN A 164 -0.24 13.81 -11.41
CA GLN A 164 -0.28 15.26 -11.57
C GLN A 164 1.08 15.89 -11.22
N ASN A 165 1.49 16.90 -12.00
CA ASN A 165 2.73 17.65 -11.78
C ASN A 165 2.67 18.57 -10.55
N GLU A 166 1.47 18.98 -10.14
CA GLU A 166 1.24 19.71 -8.90
C GLU A 166 0.89 18.70 -7.81
N VAL A 167 1.86 18.43 -6.95
CA VAL A 167 1.62 17.54 -5.82
C VAL A 167 0.79 18.30 -4.79
N VAL A 168 -0.53 18.10 -4.81
CA VAL A 168 -1.36 18.45 -3.65
C VAL A 168 -0.98 17.45 -2.57
N VAL A 169 -0.09 17.85 -1.66
CA VAL A 169 0.30 17.05 -0.49
C VAL A 169 -0.35 17.68 0.73
N GLU A 170 -1.33 16.99 1.30
CA GLU A 170 -1.59 17.15 2.72
C GLU A 170 -0.85 16.04 3.46
N LEU A 171 0.06 16.45 4.34
CA LEU A 171 0.88 15.56 5.16
C LEU A 171 0.39 15.65 6.60
N ILE A 172 -0.24 14.58 7.06
CA ILE A 172 -0.70 14.48 8.44
C ILE A 172 0.35 13.68 9.22
N LYS A 173 0.99 14.35 10.17
CA LYS A 173 2.03 13.81 11.05
C LYS A 173 1.55 13.75 12.50
N GLU A 174 1.91 12.70 13.20
CA GLU A 174 1.80 12.67 14.66
C GLU A 174 2.99 13.45 15.26
N GLU A 175 2.72 14.58 15.90
CA GLU A 175 3.72 15.23 16.75
C GLU A 175 3.92 14.37 18.00
N LYS A 176 5.08 13.71 18.10
CA LYS A 176 5.50 13.09 19.36
C LYS A 176 5.74 14.20 20.39
N THR A 177 4.77 14.43 21.26
CA THR A 177 5.01 15.21 22.48
C THR A 177 5.96 14.38 23.35
N LEU A 178 7.15 14.93 23.60
CA LEU A 178 8.20 14.36 24.46
C LEU A 178 7.74 14.24 25.92
#